data_AF-A0A9C9SQD8-F1
#
_entry.id   AF-A0A9C9SQD8-F1
#
_cell.length_a   1.000
_cell.length_b   1.000
_cell.length_c   1.000
_cell.angle_alpha   90.00
_cell.angle_beta   90.00
_cell.angle_gamma   90.00
#
_symmetry.space_group_name_H-M   'P 1'
#
loop_
_entity.id
_entity.type
_entity.pdbx_description
1 polymer ?
#
loop_
_entity_poly.entity_id
_entity_poly.type
_entity_poly.pdbx_seq_one_letter_code
_entity_poly.pdbx_strand_id
1 'polypeptide(L)'
;MGKYKITVGMGSCGIAAGAKPVYDKLNKLIMEKNHPEITLEETGCVGMCYKEPLVEVIDTETGQKTLYGGVTPEKVEKIFTEHIENNSVIRDWVVKSSKKDGSEENLFDKQYRIVLSRTGIINPESIQDYLNSNGYEALKKVMNSMSQTDVIEE
;
A
#
# COMPACT_ATOMS: atom_id res chain seq x y z
N MET A 1 9.19 9.20 -13.78
CA MET A 1 8.51 8.37 -12.77
C MET A 1 9.47 7.24 -12.44
N GLY A 2 9.68 6.95 -11.16
CA GLY A 2 10.63 5.93 -10.74
C GLY A 2 10.16 4.51 -11.10
N LYS A 3 11.09 3.56 -11.29
CA LYS A 3 10.83 2.16 -11.69
C LYS A 3 10.00 1.40 -10.64
N TYR A 4 10.19 1.71 -9.36
CA TYR A 4 9.45 1.05 -8.28
C TYR A 4 8.79 2.06 -7.33
N LYS A 5 7.56 1.73 -6.93
CA LYS A 5 6.87 2.35 -5.80
C LYS A 5 6.75 1.32 -4.69
N ILE A 6 7.26 1.66 -3.51
CA ILE A 6 7.19 0.82 -2.31
C ILE A 6 6.24 1.50 -1.34
N THR A 7 5.26 0.76 -0.82
CA THR A 7 4.41 1.24 0.26
C THR A 7 4.55 0.38 1.51
N VAL A 8 4.50 1.02 2.67
CA VAL A 8 4.54 0.33 3.97
C VAL A 8 3.27 0.64 4.75
N GLY A 9 2.63 -0.39 5.28
CA GLY A 9 1.46 -0.25 6.15
C GLY A 9 1.83 0.38 7.49
N MET A 10 1.60 1.69 7.63
CA MET A 10 1.90 2.49 8.83
C MET A 10 0.66 2.75 9.69
N GLY A 11 -0.38 1.92 9.55
CA GLY A 11 -1.50 1.90 10.48
C GLY A 11 -1.08 1.49 11.90
N SER A 12 -1.95 1.71 12.90
CA SER A 12 -1.64 1.42 14.31
C SER A 12 -1.16 -0.02 14.56
N CYS A 13 -1.79 -1.01 13.92
CA CYS A 13 -1.35 -2.41 13.99
C CYS A 13 -0.01 -2.65 13.31
N GLY A 14 0.25 -2.02 12.15
CA GLY A 14 1.54 -2.08 11.47
C GLY A 14 2.67 -1.49 12.31
N ILE A 15 2.45 -0.30 12.88
CA ILE A 15 3.39 0.35 13.81
C ILE A 15 3.67 -0.56 15.02
N ALA A 16 2.61 -1.11 15.63
CA ALA A 16 2.74 -2.03 16.77
C ALA A 16 3.49 -3.32 16.42
N ALA A 17 3.36 -3.81 15.18
CA ALA A 17 4.07 -4.99 14.68
C ALA A 17 5.52 -4.71 14.21
N GLY A 18 5.96 -3.45 14.22
CA GLY A 18 7.33 -3.07 13.84
C GLY A 18 7.50 -2.50 12.43
N ALA A 19 6.46 -1.91 11.85
CA ALA A 19 6.54 -1.28 10.52
C ALA A 19 7.50 -0.09 10.46
N LYS A 20 7.67 0.67 11.55
CA LYS A 20 8.55 1.84 11.58
C LYS A 20 10.03 1.49 11.34
N PRO A 21 10.64 0.53 12.07
CA PRO A 21 11.98 0.03 11.74
C PRO A 21 12.13 -0.47 10.30
N VAL A 22 11.09 -1.10 9.75
CA VAL A 22 11.05 -1.57 8.35
C VAL A 22 11.10 -0.39 7.38
N TYR A 23 10.28 0.64 7.60
CA TYR A 23 10.26 1.86 6.80
C TYR A 23 11.60 2.60 6.84
N ASP A 24 12.14 2.82 8.05
CA ASP A 24 13.41 3.52 8.24
C ASP A 24 14.57 2.80 7.54
N LYS A 25 14.56 1.45 7.59
CA LYS A 25 15.56 0.63 6.91
C LYS A 25 15.45 0.70 5.38
N LEU A 26 14.23 0.65 4.84
CA LEU A 26 13.98 0.84 3.41
C LEU A 26 14.49 2.21 2.94
N ASN A 27 14.15 3.28 3.66
CA ASN A 27 14.58 4.63 3.34
C ASN A 27 16.11 4.74 3.31
N LYS A 28 16.78 4.17 4.31
CA LYS A 28 18.25 4.13 4.37
C LYS A 28 18.86 3.39 3.17
N LEU A 29 18.33 2.21 2.81
CA LEU A 29 18.84 1.44 1.67
C LEU A 29 18.68 2.18 0.33
N ILE A 30 17.53 2.83 0.11
CA ILE A 30 17.25 3.62 -1.10
C ILE A 30 18.28 4.76 -1.23
N MET A 31 18.57 5.45 -0.12
CA MET A 31 19.57 6.53 -0.09
C MET A 31 21.00 6.02 -0.29
N GLU A 32 21.40 4.95 0.40
CA GLU A 32 22.76 4.40 0.35
C GLU A 32 23.11 3.80 -1.02
N LYS A 33 22.15 3.12 -1.66
CA LYS A 33 22.33 2.50 -2.97
C LYS A 33 22.08 3.48 -4.13
N ASN A 34 21.69 4.72 -3.83
CA ASN A 34 21.43 5.78 -4.80
C ASN A 34 20.44 5.33 -5.89
N HIS A 35 19.27 4.85 -5.46
CA HIS A 35 18.14 4.50 -6.34
C HIS A 35 17.07 5.61 -6.32
N PRO A 36 17.30 6.77 -6.96
CA PRO A 36 16.32 7.87 -7.00
C PRO A 36 15.03 7.50 -7.74
N GLU A 37 15.04 6.40 -8.50
CA GLU A 37 13.89 5.83 -9.18
C GLU A 37 12.98 5.00 -8.26
N ILE A 38 13.23 4.95 -6.95
CA ILE A 38 12.33 4.29 -6.01
C ILE A 38 11.60 5.33 -5.19
N THR A 39 10.27 5.28 -5.21
CA THR A 39 9.44 6.11 -4.33
C THR A 39 8.99 5.26 -3.13
N LEU A 40 9.28 5.73 -1.92
CA LEU A 40 8.81 5.12 -0.68
C LEU A 40 7.66 5.95 -0.11
N GLU A 41 6.52 5.32 0.13
CA GLU A 41 5.33 5.96 0.69
C GLU A 41 4.76 5.16 1.87
N GLU A 42 3.98 5.84 2.70
CA GLU A 42 3.24 5.23 3.79
C GLU A 42 1.79 5.00 3.36
N THR A 43 1.20 3.88 3.79
CA THR A 43 -0.21 3.57 3.56
C THR A 43 -0.91 3.18 4.85
N GLY A 44 -2.24 3.27 4.85
CA GLY A 44 -3.07 2.82 5.97
C GLY A 44 -3.22 1.29 6.03
N CYS A 45 -3.87 0.81 7.09
CA CYS A 45 -4.15 -0.62 7.28
C CYS A 45 -5.03 -1.18 6.14
N VAL A 46 -4.68 -2.36 5.62
CA VAL A 46 -5.43 -3.04 4.55
C VAL A 46 -6.44 -4.07 5.08
N GLY A 47 -6.42 -4.36 6.38
CA GLY A 47 -7.26 -5.38 7.05
C GLY A 47 -6.59 -6.74 7.24
N MET A 48 -5.26 -6.82 7.08
CA MET A 48 -4.45 -8.03 7.25
C MET A 48 -3.57 -7.93 8.51
N CYS A 49 -4.13 -7.52 9.65
CA CYS A 49 -3.37 -7.25 10.88
C CYS A 49 -2.47 -8.42 11.33
N TYR A 50 -2.89 -9.67 11.05
CA TYR A 50 -2.14 -10.89 11.39
C TYR A 50 -0.92 -11.16 10.49
N LYS A 51 -0.73 -10.37 9.43
CA LYS A 51 0.41 -10.42 8.51
C LYS A 51 1.25 -9.15 8.54
N GLU A 52 0.98 -8.22 9.44
CA GLU A 52 1.82 -7.04 9.61
C GLU A 52 3.22 -7.42 10.12
N PRO A 53 4.26 -6.61 9.83
CA PRO A 53 4.26 -5.46 8.93
C PRO A 53 4.10 -5.85 7.46
N LEU A 54 3.30 -5.08 6.73
CA LEU A 54 3.05 -5.24 5.30
C LEU A 54 3.90 -4.26 4.47
N VAL A 55 4.54 -4.79 3.42
CA VAL A 55 5.29 -4.00 2.44
C VAL A 55 4.81 -4.37 1.04
N GLU A 56 4.28 -3.41 0.30
CA GLU A 56 3.90 -3.59 -1.10
C GLU A 56 5.00 -3.04 -2.01
N VAL A 57 5.44 -3.85 -2.97
CA VAL A 57 6.31 -3.43 -4.06
C VAL A 57 5.48 -3.38 -5.33
N ILE A 58 5.44 -2.21 -5.95
CA ILE A 58 4.74 -1.93 -7.21
C ILE A 58 5.79 -1.60 -8.25
N ASP A 59 5.88 -2.42 -9.28
CA ASP A 59 6.61 -2.10 -10.51
C ASP A 59 5.76 -1.13 -11.33
N THR A 60 6.26 0.09 -11.57
CA THR A 60 5.51 1.14 -12.28
C THR A 60 5.55 0.96 -13.79
N GLU A 61 6.50 0.19 -14.33
CA GLU A 61 6.62 -0.10 -15.75
C GLU A 61 5.66 -1.21 -16.15
N THR A 62 5.59 -2.28 -15.34
CA THR A 62 4.72 -3.44 -15.64
C THR A 62 3.37 -3.40 -14.92
N GLY A 63 3.21 -2.55 -13.92
CA GLY A 63 2.02 -2.48 -13.07
C GLY A 63 1.87 -3.68 -12.11
N GLN A 64 2.87 -4.56 -12.01
CA GLN A 64 2.85 -5.71 -11.12
C GLN A 64 2.95 -5.27 -9.66
N LYS A 65 2.06 -5.81 -8.83
CA LYS A 65 2.04 -5.58 -7.38
C LYS A 65 2.37 -6.85 -6.64
N THR A 66 3.22 -6.73 -5.63
CA THR A 66 3.58 -7.82 -4.73
C THR A 66 3.52 -7.32 -3.30
N LEU A 67 2.64 -7.91 -2.51
CA LEU A 67 2.48 -7.61 -1.10
C LEU A 67 3.18 -8.66 -0.26
N TYR A 68 4.15 -8.23 0.54
CA TYR A 68 4.88 -9.05 1.50
C TYR A 68 4.29 -8.89 2.90
N GLY A 69 4.25 -9.97 3.66
CA GLY A 69 3.79 -9.96 5.05
C GLY A 69 4.81 -10.51 6.06
N GLY A 70 4.64 -10.11 7.31
CA GLY A 70 5.55 -10.43 8.41
C GLY A 70 6.96 -9.94 8.11
N VAL A 71 7.07 -8.73 7.55
CA VAL A 71 8.33 -8.15 7.12
C VAL A 71 9.10 -7.64 8.33
N THR A 72 10.37 -8.03 8.43
CA THR A 72 11.30 -7.55 9.45
C THR A 72 12.42 -6.74 8.78
N PRO A 73 13.20 -5.92 9.52
CA PRO A 73 14.32 -5.20 8.94
C PRO A 73 15.34 -6.08 8.18
N GLU A 74 15.52 -7.34 8.59
CA GLU A 74 16.39 -8.29 7.90
C GLU A 74 15.78 -8.80 6.59
N LYS A 75 14.45 -9.01 6.57
CA LYS A 75 13.74 -9.39 5.34
C LYS A 75 13.73 -8.25 4.33
N VAL A 76 13.69 -6.99 4.79
CA VAL A 76 13.78 -5.81 3.93
C VAL A 76 15.03 -5.83 3.06
N GLU A 77 16.20 -6.13 3.63
CA GLU A 77 17.45 -6.19 2.86
C GLU A 77 17.36 -7.23 1.74
N LYS A 78 16.80 -8.40 2.05
CA LYS A 78 16.59 -9.47 1.06
C LYS A 78 15.57 -9.08 0.00
N ILE A 79 14.45 -8.45 0.37
CA ILE A 79 13.46 -7.95 -0.60
C ILE A 79 14.11 -6.91 -1.52
N PHE A 80 14.94 -6.02 -0.97
CA PHE A 80 15.64 -5.00 -1.75
C PHE A 80 16.58 -5.63 -2.77
N THR A 81 17.47 -6.53 -2.36
CA THR A 81 18.42 -7.14 -3.30
C THR A 81 17.75 -8.11 -4.27
N GLU A 82 16.88 -9.02 -3.80
CA GLU A 82 16.31 -10.02 -4.70
C GLU A 82 15.22 -9.44 -5.59
N HIS A 83 14.25 -8.71 -5.03
CA HIS A 83 13.12 -8.23 -5.83
C HIS A 83 13.47 -6.95 -6.59
N ILE A 84 14.07 -5.96 -5.93
CA ILE A 84 14.29 -4.65 -6.57
C ILE A 84 15.51 -4.69 -7.49
N GLU A 85 16.66 -5.20 -7.01
CA GLU A 85 17.90 -5.25 -7.81
C GLU A 85 17.85 -6.41 -8.83
N ASN A 86 17.45 -7.63 -8.42
CA ASN A 86 17.49 -8.83 -9.29
C ASN A 86 16.18 -9.17 -10.01
N ASN A 87 15.08 -8.43 -9.80
CA ASN A 87 13.73 -8.73 -10.33
C ASN A 87 13.21 -10.15 -9.96
N SER A 88 13.63 -10.67 -8.81
CA SER A 88 13.31 -12.00 -8.30
C SER A 88 12.40 -11.93 -7.07
N VAL A 89 11.15 -12.35 -7.22
CA VAL A 89 10.14 -12.33 -6.14
C VAL A 89 10.38 -13.48 -5.16
N ILE A 90 10.57 -13.15 -3.88
CA ILE A 90 10.65 -14.11 -2.78
C ILE A 90 9.26 -14.65 -2.42
N ARG A 91 8.83 -15.71 -3.13
CA ARG A 91 7.46 -16.28 -3.05
C ARG A 91 7.01 -16.65 -1.65
N ASP A 92 7.91 -17.16 -0.81
CA ASP A 92 7.58 -17.64 0.55
C ASP A 92 7.02 -16.56 1.47
N TRP A 93 7.23 -15.28 1.16
CA TRP A 93 6.78 -14.15 1.99
C TRP A 93 5.62 -13.37 1.36
N VAL A 94 5.21 -13.75 0.15
CA VAL A 94 4.14 -13.08 -0.58
C VAL A 94 2.80 -13.46 0.02
N VAL A 95 2.05 -12.46 0.49
CA VAL A 95 0.68 -12.65 0.97
C VAL A 95 -0.34 -12.42 -0.13
N LYS A 96 -0.06 -11.51 -1.08
CA LYS A 96 -0.93 -11.25 -2.23
C LYS A 96 -0.09 -10.73 -3.41
N SER A 97 -0.43 -11.11 -4.63
CA SER A 97 0.31 -10.62 -5.82
C SER A 97 -0.59 -10.52 -7.06
N SER A 98 -0.12 -9.78 -8.07
CA SER A 98 -0.78 -9.76 -9.39
C SER A 98 -0.82 -11.14 -10.06
N LYS A 99 0.08 -12.06 -9.70
CA LYS A 99 0.15 -13.43 -10.23
C LYS A 99 -0.76 -14.42 -9.50
N LYS A 100 -1.45 -13.97 -8.45
CA LYS A 100 -2.35 -14.79 -7.64
C LYS A 100 -1.70 -16.01 -7.00
N ASP A 101 -0.46 -15.86 -6.57
CA ASP A 101 0.37 -16.92 -5.98
C ASP A 101 0.73 -16.67 -4.50
N GLY A 102 0.07 -15.69 -3.85
CA GLY A 102 0.28 -15.36 -2.45
C GLY A 102 -0.53 -16.21 -1.46
N SER A 103 -0.10 -16.25 -0.20
CA SER A 103 -0.73 -17.08 0.84
C SER A 103 -2.17 -16.65 1.21
N GLU A 104 -2.53 -15.39 1.00
CA GLU A 104 -3.81 -14.77 1.38
C GLU A 104 -4.59 -14.24 0.16
N GLU A 105 -4.37 -14.82 -1.03
CA GLU A 105 -4.86 -14.26 -2.29
C GLU A 105 -6.37 -14.00 -2.30
N ASN A 106 -7.13 -14.92 -1.70
CA ASN A 106 -8.60 -14.92 -1.71
C ASN A 106 -9.24 -14.19 -0.51
N LEU A 107 -8.45 -13.53 0.36
CA LEU A 107 -8.96 -12.93 1.60
C LEU A 107 -10.11 -11.94 1.37
N PHE A 108 -10.03 -11.18 0.27
CA PHE A 108 -11.00 -10.13 -0.05
C PHE A 108 -12.10 -10.59 -1.01
N ASP A 109 -12.06 -11.83 -1.51
CA ASP A 109 -12.99 -12.30 -2.55
C ASP A 109 -14.45 -12.30 -2.10
N LYS A 110 -14.68 -12.42 -0.78
CA LYS A 110 -16.01 -12.40 -0.17
C LYS A 110 -16.38 -11.02 0.39
N GLN A 111 -15.61 -9.97 0.09
CA GLN A 111 -15.80 -8.64 0.64
C GLN A 111 -16.16 -7.63 -0.46
N TYR A 112 -17.26 -6.91 -0.26
CA TYR A 112 -17.58 -5.74 -1.07
C TYR A 112 -17.14 -4.47 -0.35
N ARG A 113 -15.92 -3.99 -0.67
CA ARG A 113 -15.26 -2.89 0.04
C ARG A 113 -15.72 -1.53 -0.46
N ILE A 114 -16.94 -1.11 -0.13
CA ILE A 114 -17.44 0.24 -0.50
C ILE A 114 -16.67 1.33 0.26
N VAL A 115 -16.82 1.32 1.59
CA VAL A 115 -16.16 2.30 2.49
C VAL A 115 -14.65 2.09 2.53
N LEU A 116 -14.21 0.82 2.51
CA LEU A 116 -12.80 0.43 2.60
C LEU A 116 -12.13 0.31 1.21
N SER A 117 -12.69 0.92 0.17
CA SER A 117 -12.20 0.80 -1.21
C SER A 117 -10.79 1.39 -1.39
N ARG A 118 -10.39 2.34 -0.55
CA ARG A 118 -9.14 3.10 -0.67
C ARG A 118 -8.05 2.71 0.33
N THR A 119 -8.40 1.92 1.35
CA THR A 119 -7.47 1.54 2.43
C THR A 119 -6.33 0.68 1.89
N GLY A 120 -5.09 1.01 2.25
CA GLY A 120 -3.89 0.35 1.74
C GLY A 120 -3.47 0.78 0.33
N ILE A 121 -4.19 1.71 -0.30
CA ILE A 121 -3.91 2.17 -1.68
C ILE A 121 -3.41 3.62 -1.70
N ILE A 122 -4.03 4.50 -0.92
CA ILE A 122 -3.66 5.92 -0.84
C ILE A 122 -2.84 6.22 0.42
N ASN A 123 -2.00 7.25 0.36
CA ASN A 123 -1.39 7.80 1.56
C ASN A 123 -2.47 8.53 2.39
N PRO A 124 -2.74 8.09 3.65
CA PRO A 124 -3.77 8.68 4.49
C PRO A 124 -3.51 10.15 4.88
N GLU A 125 -2.27 10.63 4.77
CA GLU A 125 -1.88 12.01 5.09
C GLU A 125 -1.80 12.91 3.84
N SER A 126 -2.03 12.37 2.64
CA SER A 126 -2.03 13.13 1.38
C SER A 126 -3.46 13.52 0.97
N ILE A 127 -3.79 14.81 1.12
CA ILE A 127 -5.03 15.36 0.57
C ILE A 127 -5.11 15.16 -0.95
N GLN A 128 -3.98 15.24 -1.64
CA GLN A 128 -3.92 15.11 -3.09
C GLN A 128 -4.24 13.68 -3.54
N ASP A 129 -3.77 12.67 -2.82
CA ASP A 129 -4.13 11.27 -3.11
C ASP A 129 -5.63 11.06 -2.94
N TYR A 130 -6.21 11.64 -1.88
CA TYR A 130 -7.63 11.52 -1.65
C TYR A 130 -8.43 12.16 -2.78
N LEU A 131 -8.08 13.38 -3.21
CA LEU A 131 -8.71 14.06 -4.35
C LEU A 131 -8.56 13.28 -5.65
N ASN A 132 -7.35 12.77 -5.95
CA ASN A 132 -7.08 11.95 -7.14
C ASN A 132 -7.86 10.63 -7.15
N SER A 133 -8.32 10.18 -5.98
CA SER A 133 -9.18 9.00 -5.80
C SER A 133 -10.68 9.33 -5.73
N ASN A 134 -11.11 10.46 -6.32
CA ASN A 134 -12.48 10.98 -6.29
C ASN A 134 -12.98 11.33 -4.87
N GLY A 135 -12.07 11.68 -3.96
CA GLY A 135 -12.40 12.19 -2.64
C GLY A 135 -13.17 13.51 -2.74
N TYR A 136 -14.13 13.72 -1.83
CA TYR A 136 -15.00 14.90 -1.78
C TYR A 136 -15.93 15.14 -2.98
N GLU A 137 -15.94 14.30 -4.02
CA GLU A 137 -16.87 14.48 -5.15
C GLU A 137 -18.34 14.47 -4.69
N ALA A 138 -18.69 13.61 -3.73
CA ALA A 138 -20.03 13.62 -3.13
C ALA A 138 -20.32 14.94 -2.37
N LEU A 139 -19.36 15.42 -1.57
CA LEU A 139 -19.51 16.70 -0.86
C LEU A 139 -19.67 17.87 -1.85
N LYS A 140 -18.90 17.86 -2.94
CA LYS A 140 -18.99 18.85 -4.01
C LYS A 140 -20.35 18.81 -4.72
N LYS A 141 -20.93 17.63 -4.98
CA LYS A 141 -22.32 17.49 -5.48
C LYS A 141 -23.29 18.13 -4.49
N VAL A 142 -23.21 17.74 -3.21
CA VAL A 142 -24.12 18.22 -2.17
C VAL A 142 -24.10 19.74 -2.05
N MET A 143 -22.91 20.35 -1.95
CA MET A 143 -22.78 21.80 -1.74
C MET A 143 -23.25 22.64 -2.95
N ASN A 144 -23.19 22.11 -4.17
CA ASN A 144 -23.46 22.88 -5.37
C ASN A 144 -24.82 22.63 -6.00
N SER A 145 -25.44 21.46 -5.77
CA SER A 145 -26.62 21.04 -6.53
C SER A 145 -27.70 20.32 -5.73
N MET A 146 -27.57 20.17 -4.41
CA MET A 146 -28.57 19.48 -3.59
C MET A 146 -29.11 20.39 -2.48
N SER A 147 -30.41 20.33 -2.24
CA SER A 147 -31.03 20.86 -1.02
C SER A 147 -30.84 19.91 0.15
N GLN A 148 -31.13 20.38 1.37
CA GLN A 148 -31.11 19.51 2.55
C GLN A 148 -32.07 18.31 2.40
N THR A 149 -33.25 18.51 1.79
CA THR A 149 -34.21 17.42 1.56
C THR A 149 -33.66 16.40 0.58
N ASP A 150 -33.07 16.85 -0.54
CA ASP A 150 -32.48 15.94 -1.54
C ASP A 150 -31.36 15.07 -0.93
N VAL A 151 -30.60 15.61 0.02
CA VAL A 151 -29.53 14.86 0.72
C VAL A 151 -30.10 13.79 1.65
N ILE A 152 -31.26 14.04 2.27
CA ILE A 152 -31.90 13.08 3.18
C ILE A 152 -32.52 11.91 2.40
N GLU A 153 -32.98 12.16 1.16
CA GLU A 153 -33.69 11.17 0.34
C GLU A 153 -32.77 10.22 -0.44
N GLU A 154 -31.49 10.56 -0.65
CA GLU A 154 -30.49 9.71 -1.34
C GLU A 154 -29.82 8.69 -0.41
#